data_AF-A0A2G4GHY8-F1
#
_entry.id   AF-A0A2G4GHY8-F1
#
_cell.length_a   1.000
_cell.length_b   1.000
_cell.length_c   1.000
_cell.angle_alpha   90.00
_cell.angle_beta   90.00
_cell.angle_gamma   90.00
#
_symmetry.space_group_name_H-M   'P 1'
#
loop_
_entity.id
_entity.type
_entity.pdbx_description
1 polymer ?
#
loop_
_entity_poly.entity_id
_entity_poly.type
_entity_poly.pdbx_seq_one_letter_code
_entity_poly.pdbx_strand_id
1 'polypeptide(L)'
;MKTPPAHGLSPRPSASFSFLFLLIFLPVSFAAPTAHAAPAAPAAPFTRDLGEGLVYHRITTLPTDLPFAEATCKQPCVLDLRFLRGDAAAGTALDAWLKFRATSRTPVLLLINGETAAPVLAPLAARLPSTGLVVIGTASPGLTPDLALKLAPAEERRAYDALAAGATVESVLNDNPEKIRDDEALLAKEHRGRPTPAYPLSDDPPDDPPSATPTKPVAPPIDSALQRAVHLHRALKALKKL
;
A
#
# COMPACT_ATOMS: atom_id res chain seq x y z
N MET A 1 -17.74 -5.28 72.88
CA MET A 1 -17.78 -3.79 72.76
C MET A 1 -17.35 -3.45 71.35
N LYS A 2 -17.93 -2.55 70.56
CA LYS A 2 -19.15 -1.72 70.60
C LYS A 2 -19.26 -1.18 69.14
N THR A 3 -20.48 -0.97 68.70
CA THR A 3 -20.97 -0.49 67.38
C THR A 3 -20.33 0.83 66.86
N PRO A 4 -20.54 1.19 65.57
CA PRO A 4 -19.96 2.33 64.81
C PRO A 4 -20.81 3.61 65.06
N PRO A 5 -20.97 4.63 64.16
CA PRO A 5 -20.19 5.23 63.04
C PRO A 5 -19.99 6.76 63.29
N ALA A 6 -19.52 7.57 62.31
CA ALA A 6 -20.10 8.89 62.01
C ALA A 6 -19.39 9.68 60.88
N HIS A 7 -20.23 10.29 60.06
CA HIS A 7 -19.98 11.33 59.08
C HIS A 7 -19.28 12.57 59.67
N GLY A 8 -18.43 13.21 58.86
CA GLY A 8 -17.99 14.59 59.04
C GLY A 8 -18.21 15.38 57.75
N LEU A 9 -19.29 16.16 57.73
CA LEU A 9 -19.64 17.15 56.70
C LEU A 9 -18.95 18.50 56.98
N SER A 10 -18.84 19.31 55.91
CA SER A 10 -18.70 20.78 55.84
C SER A 10 -17.30 21.40 55.91
N PRO A 11 -17.10 22.64 55.38
CA PRO A 11 -18.08 23.56 54.77
C PRO A 11 -17.71 24.14 53.38
N ARG A 12 -18.74 24.59 52.65
CA ARG A 12 -18.63 25.61 51.59
C ARG A 12 -18.38 26.98 52.23
N PRO A 13 -17.51 27.84 51.65
CA PRO A 13 -17.68 29.29 51.78
C PRO A 13 -18.50 29.84 50.61
N SER A 14 -19.54 30.56 51.00
CA SER A 14 -20.41 31.41 50.20
C SER A 14 -19.83 32.83 50.11
N ALA A 15 -20.11 33.47 48.97
CA ALA A 15 -20.25 34.91 48.75
C ALA A 15 -19.07 35.86 49.04
N SER A 16 -18.71 36.64 48.01
CA SER A 16 -18.93 38.09 48.07
C SER A 16 -18.91 38.74 46.69
N PHE A 17 -20.04 39.38 46.40
CA PHE A 17 -20.20 40.42 45.39
C PHE A 17 -19.30 41.61 45.73
N SER A 18 -18.58 42.15 44.76
CA SER A 18 -18.13 43.55 44.84
C SER A 18 -18.25 44.20 43.47
N PHE A 19 -18.92 45.34 43.50
CA PHE A 19 -19.33 46.18 42.39
C PHE A 19 -18.15 47.01 41.85
N LEU A 20 -18.30 47.47 40.60
CA LEU A 20 -17.76 48.73 40.06
C LEU A 20 -16.33 48.73 39.50
N PHE A 21 -16.19 48.70 38.16
CA PHE A 21 -15.96 49.93 37.38
C PHE A 21 -16.03 49.68 35.87
N LEU A 22 -16.68 50.63 35.22
CA LEU A 22 -16.88 50.86 33.80
C LEU A 22 -15.56 51.09 33.05
N LEU A 23 -15.34 50.38 31.94
CA LEU A 23 -14.59 50.86 30.76
C LEU A 23 -15.05 50.06 29.53
N ILE A 24 -15.99 50.65 28.78
CA ILE A 24 -16.45 50.12 27.49
C ILE A 24 -15.35 50.45 26.48
N PHE A 25 -14.49 49.47 26.17
CA PHE A 25 -13.71 49.49 24.94
C PHE A 25 -14.55 48.85 23.84
N LEU A 26 -14.96 49.66 22.87
CA LEU A 26 -15.59 49.23 21.64
C LEU A 26 -14.50 48.66 20.72
N PRO A 27 -14.41 47.36 20.44
CA PRO A 27 -13.58 46.90 19.33
C PRO A 27 -14.29 47.26 18.03
N VAL A 28 -13.69 48.15 17.24
CA VAL A 28 -14.01 48.28 15.83
C VAL A 28 -13.61 46.96 15.17
N SER A 29 -14.57 46.05 15.00
CA SER A 29 -14.37 44.81 14.26
C SER A 29 -14.19 45.14 12.78
N PHE A 30 -12.94 45.20 12.34
CA PHE A 30 -12.59 45.13 10.93
C PHE A 30 -12.89 43.71 10.44
N ALA A 31 -14.06 43.52 9.83
CA ALA A 31 -14.38 42.28 9.13
C ALA A 31 -13.56 42.24 7.83
N ALA A 32 -12.39 41.59 7.88
CA ALA A 32 -11.69 41.21 6.67
C ALA A 32 -12.50 40.12 5.95
N PRO A 33 -12.71 40.22 4.62
CA PRO A 33 -13.33 39.14 3.86
C PRO A 33 -12.37 37.95 3.86
N THR A 34 -12.65 36.94 4.68
CA THR A 34 -12.03 35.63 4.56
C THR A 34 -12.50 35.04 3.24
N ALA A 35 -11.62 35.11 2.24
CA ALA A 35 -11.77 34.36 1.00
C ALA A 35 -11.96 32.88 1.37
N HIS A 36 -13.20 32.41 1.27
CA HIS A 36 -13.55 31.01 1.43
C HIS A 36 -12.91 30.29 0.25
N ALA A 37 -11.71 29.72 0.47
CA ALA A 37 -11.09 28.83 -0.49
C ALA A 37 -12.06 27.67 -0.71
N ALA A 38 -12.61 27.58 -1.92
CA ALA A 38 -13.47 26.46 -2.30
C ALA A 38 -12.69 25.16 -2.03
N PRO A 39 -13.31 24.15 -1.39
CA PRO A 39 -12.65 22.87 -1.18
C PRO A 39 -12.28 22.29 -2.54
N ALA A 40 -10.99 22.01 -2.74
CA ALA A 40 -10.52 21.31 -3.91
C ALA A 40 -11.28 19.99 -4.03
N ALA A 41 -11.80 19.69 -5.22
CA ALA A 41 -12.47 18.42 -5.48
C ALA A 41 -11.51 17.27 -5.12
N PRO A 42 -11.98 16.23 -4.41
CA PRO A 42 -11.12 15.11 -4.06
C PRO A 42 -10.57 14.48 -5.34
N ALA A 43 -9.26 14.27 -5.38
CA ALA A 43 -8.61 13.56 -6.48
C ALA A 43 -9.25 12.17 -6.60
N ALA A 44 -9.54 11.75 -7.83
CA ALA A 44 -10.15 10.45 -8.07
C ALA A 44 -9.25 9.32 -7.52
N PRO A 45 -9.80 8.33 -6.81
CA PRO A 45 -9.01 7.26 -6.22
C PRO A 45 -8.29 6.45 -7.31
N PHE A 46 -6.99 6.23 -7.13
CA PHE A 46 -6.20 5.44 -8.08
C PHE A 46 -6.56 3.96 -7.94
N THR A 47 -7.31 3.45 -8.92
CA THR A 47 -7.83 2.08 -8.95
C THR A 47 -7.48 1.38 -10.27
N ARG A 48 -7.11 0.09 -10.21
CA ARG A 48 -6.81 -0.74 -11.39
C ARG A 48 -7.40 -2.13 -11.24
N ASP A 49 -7.89 -2.70 -12.35
CA ASP A 49 -8.23 -4.12 -12.41
C ASP A 49 -6.92 -4.93 -12.55
N LEU A 50 -6.74 -5.96 -11.72
CA LEU A 50 -5.62 -6.90 -11.79
C LEU A 50 -6.02 -8.22 -12.46
N GLY A 51 -7.24 -8.27 -13.00
CA GLY A 51 -7.84 -9.45 -13.59
C GLY A 51 -8.39 -10.40 -12.54
N GLU A 52 -9.15 -11.39 -13.03
CA GLU A 52 -9.64 -12.49 -12.19
C GLU A 52 -10.52 -12.10 -10.99
N GLY A 53 -11.07 -10.88 -10.99
CA GLY A 53 -11.87 -10.33 -9.90
C GLY A 53 -11.07 -9.68 -8.77
N LEU A 54 -9.76 -9.46 -8.96
CA LEU A 54 -8.90 -8.76 -8.01
C LEU A 54 -8.74 -7.30 -8.42
N VAL A 55 -9.01 -6.37 -7.50
CA VAL A 55 -8.86 -4.93 -7.76
C VAL A 55 -7.76 -4.33 -6.90
N TYR A 56 -6.95 -3.47 -7.50
CA TYR A 56 -5.90 -2.70 -6.85
C TYR A 56 -6.40 -1.30 -6.49
N HIS A 57 -6.17 -0.89 -5.24
CA HIS A 57 -6.41 0.47 -4.76
C HIS A 57 -5.13 1.02 -4.16
N ARG A 58 -4.67 2.17 -4.68
CA ARG A 58 -3.55 2.90 -4.11
C ARG A 58 -4.05 3.99 -3.19
N ILE A 59 -3.61 3.95 -1.94
CA ILE A 59 -4.00 4.88 -0.91
C ILE A 59 -2.90 5.91 -0.75
N THR A 60 -3.23 7.17 -1.04
CA THR A 60 -2.36 8.32 -0.84
C THR A 60 -2.75 9.11 0.40
N THR A 61 -4.04 9.12 0.74
CA THR A 61 -4.62 9.85 1.86
C THR A 61 -5.67 9.00 2.56
N LEU A 62 -5.47 8.74 3.85
CA LEU A 62 -6.47 8.11 4.72
C LEU A 62 -7.28 9.18 5.46
N PRO A 63 -8.60 8.95 5.68
CA PRO A 63 -9.40 7.82 5.20
C PRO A 63 -9.99 8.02 3.80
N THR A 64 -9.73 9.15 3.15
CA THR A 64 -10.41 9.61 1.93
C THR A 64 -10.36 8.61 0.78
N ASP A 65 -9.24 7.92 0.58
CA ASP A 65 -9.04 7.02 -0.55
C ASP A 65 -9.58 5.59 -0.29
N LEU A 66 -10.10 5.30 0.91
CA LEU A 66 -10.61 3.97 1.23
C LEU A 66 -11.84 3.62 0.36
N PRO A 67 -11.90 2.42 -0.23
CA PRO A 67 -13.03 2.06 -1.08
C PRO A 67 -14.23 1.65 -0.21
N PHE A 68 -15.25 2.51 -0.19
CA PHE A 68 -16.52 2.28 0.52
C PHE A 68 -17.67 1.84 -0.39
N ALA A 69 -17.53 1.92 -1.72
CA ALA A 69 -18.61 1.55 -2.62
C ALA A 69 -18.94 0.05 -2.47
N GLU A 70 -20.24 -0.27 -2.34
CA GLU A 70 -20.69 -1.64 -2.03
C GLU A 70 -20.20 -2.69 -3.02
N ALA A 71 -20.13 -2.34 -4.31
CA ALA A 71 -19.63 -3.24 -5.36
C ALA A 71 -18.15 -3.61 -5.12
N THR A 72 -17.31 -2.62 -4.79
CA THR A 72 -15.90 -2.83 -4.43
C THR A 72 -15.72 -3.55 -3.10
N CYS A 73 -16.74 -3.56 -2.22
CA CYS A 73 -16.67 -4.25 -0.93
C CYS A 73 -16.84 -5.79 -1.04
N LYS A 74 -17.34 -6.30 -2.17
CA LYS A 74 -17.69 -7.72 -2.35
C LYS A 74 -16.63 -8.56 -3.07
N GLN A 75 -15.52 -7.96 -3.50
CA GLN A 75 -14.47 -8.64 -4.26
C GLN A 75 -13.17 -8.73 -3.45
N PRO A 76 -12.24 -9.65 -3.75
CA PRO A 76 -10.87 -9.56 -3.24
C PRO A 76 -10.19 -8.25 -3.70
N CYS A 77 -9.31 -7.66 -2.88
CA CYS A 77 -8.57 -6.47 -3.31
C CYS A 77 -7.14 -6.40 -2.77
N VAL A 78 -6.29 -5.69 -3.52
CA VAL A 78 -4.98 -5.22 -3.07
C VAL A 78 -5.12 -3.79 -2.59
N LEU A 79 -4.72 -3.52 -1.34
CA LEU A 79 -4.67 -2.17 -0.78
C LEU A 79 -3.22 -1.76 -0.61
N ASP A 80 -2.77 -0.79 -1.39
CA ASP A 80 -1.37 -0.34 -1.39
C ASP A 80 -1.18 0.88 -0.48
N LEU A 81 -0.50 0.65 0.64
CA LEU A 81 -0.14 1.67 1.63
C LEU A 81 1.37 1.98 1.63
N ARG A 82 2.11 1.52 0.63
CA ARG A 82 3.54 1.81 0.54
C ARG A 82 3.74 3.32 0.51
N PHE A 83 4.71 3.80 1.28
CA PHE A 83 5.04 5.22 1.40
C PHE A 83 3.94 6.14 1.95
N LEU A 84 2.85 5.57 2.45
CA LEU A 84 1.76 6.34 3.02
C LEU A 84 2.21 7.09 4.27
N ARG A 85 1.91 8.38 4.31
CA ARG A 85 2.04 9.22 5.50
C ARG A 85 0.70 9.31 6.20
N GLY A 86 0.73 9.46 7.52
CA GLY A 86 -0.49 9.57 8.32
C GLY A 86 -0.21 9.54 9.81
N ASP A 87 -1.24 9.85 10.59
CA ASP A 87 -1.22 9.87 12.04
C ASP A 87 -1.99 8.67 12.62
N ALA A 88 -2.21 8.67 13.93
CA ALA A 88 -2.95 7.63 14.62
C ALA A 88 -4.44 7.57 14.19
N ALA A 89 -5.06 8.72 13.86
CA ALA A 89 -6.44 8.76 13.42
C ALA A 89 -6.62 8.07 12.07
N ALA A 90 -5.68 8.28 11.14
CA ALA A 90 -5.60 7.54 9.88
C ALA A 90 -5.48 6.02 10.11
N GLY A 91 -4.61 5.60 11.04
CA GLY A 91 -4.46 4.19 11.43
C GLY A 91 -5.75 3.59 11.99
N THR A 92 -6.45 4.30 12.89
CA THR A 92 -7.73 3.85 13.44
C THR A 92 -8.82 3.74 12.36
N ALA A 93 -8.87 4.67 11.42
CA ALA A 93 -9.85 4.62 10.33
C ALA A 93 -9.60 3.43 9.39
N LEU A 94 -8.34 3.15 9.06
CA LEU A 94 -7.94 1.96 8.31
C LEU A 94 -8.32 0.67 9.06
N ASP A 95 -8.03 0.59 10.35
CA ASP A 95 -8.37 -0.58 11.18
C ASP A 95 -9.88 -0.86 11.21
N ALA A 96 -10.67 0.19 11.39
CA ALA A 96 -12.13 0.12 11.36
C ALA A 96 -12.65 -0.37 10.00
N TRP A 97 -12.10 0.15 8.90
CA TRP A 97 -12.45 -0.30 7.56
C TRP A 97 -12.09 -1.77 7.34
N LEU A 98 -10.87 -2.19 7.72
CA LEU A 98 -10.41 -3.58 7.61
C LEU A 98 -11.29 -4.54 8.42
N LYS A 99 -11.78 -4.13 9.59
CA LYS A 99 -12.67 -4.95 10.43
C LYS A 99 -13.98 -5.30 9.72
N PHE A 100 -14.51 -4.39 8.91
CA PHE A 100 -15.72 -4.64 8.12
C PHE A 100 -15.40 -5.37 6.80
N ARG A 101 -14.25 -5.08 6.19
CA ARG A 101 -13.94 -5.46 4.82
C ARG A 101 -13.27 -6.82 4.67
N ALA A 102 -12.32 -7.13 5.54
CA ALA A 102 -11.46 -8.30 5.39
C ALA A 102 -12.22 -9.56 5.83
N THR A 103 -12.47 -10.45 4.88
CA THR A 103 -13.08 -11.76 5.13
C THR A 103 -12.34 -12.86 4.38
N SER A 104 -12.58 -14.13 4.72
CA SER A 104 -11.96 -15.26 4.01
C SER A 104 -12.36 -15.36 2.53
N ARG A 105 -13.54 -14.85 2.15
CA ARG A 105 -14.03 -14.86 0.76
C ARG A 105 -13.65 -13.61 -0.02
N THR A 106 -13.40 -12.51 0.69
CA THR A 106 -13.05 -11.22 0.11
C THR A 106 -11.80 -10.68 0.79
N PRO A 107 -10.64 -11.36 0.61
CA PRO A 107 -9.44 -11.00 1.34
C PRO A 107 -8.93 -9.63 0.90
N VAL A 108 -8.29 -8.94 1.85
CA VAL A 108 -7.52 -7.73 1.62
C VAL A 108 -6.04 -8.09 1.66
N LEU A 109 -5.36 -7.92 0.53
CA LEU A 109 -3.92 -8.09 0.40
C LEU A 109 -3.27 -6.71 0.56
N LEU A 110 -2.67 -6.48 1.72
CA LEU A 110 -2.15 -5.18 2.11
C LEU A 110 -0.68 -5.05 1.72
N LEU A 111 -0.32 -4.06 0.91
CA LEU A 111 1.07 -3.76 0.60
C LEU A 111 1.60 -2.68 1.54
N ILE A 112 2.71 -2.96 2.21
CA ILE A 112 3.40 -2.00 3.11
C ILE A 112 4.90 -1.97 2.82
N ASN A 113 5.58 -0.94 3.29
CA ASN A 113 7.03 -0.93 3.31
C ASN A 113 7.63 -0.14 4.48
N GLY A 114 8.95 -0.16 4.58
CA GLY A 114 9.68 0.50 5.67
C GLY A 114 9.49 2.03 5.74
N GLU A 115 8.87 2.65 4.73
CA GLU A 115 8.51 4.06 4.72
C GLU A 115 7.05 4.34 5.08
N THR A 116 6.19 3.33 5.14
CA THR A 116 4.80 3.46 5.62
C THR A 116 4.82 3.94 7.09
N ALA A 117 4.07 5.00 7.37
CA ALA A 117 4.13 5.68 8.68
C ALA A 117 3.75 4.75 9.84
N ALA A 118 4.61 4.64 10.86
CA ALA A 118 4.38 3.80 12.03
C ALA A 118 3.04 4.07 12.76
N PRO A 119 2.55 5.32 12.90
CA PRO A 119 1.23 5.58 13.49
C PRO A 119 0.06 4.93 12.73
N VAL A 120 0.18 4.78 11.41
CA VAL A 120 -0.82 4.10 10.57
C VAL A 120 -0.76 2.58 10.78
N LEU A 121 0.45 2.04 10.99
CA LEU A 121 0.67 0.60 11.17
C LEU A 121 0.41 0.10 12.59
N ALA A 122 0.45 0.95 13.61
CA ALA A 122 0.32 0.52 15.00
C ALA A 122 -1.00 -0.21 15.33
N PRO A 123 -2.18 0.26 14.88
CA PRO A 123 -3.43 -0.47 15.07
C PRO A 123 -3.46 -1.82 14.32
N LEU A 124 -2.84 -1.86 13.15
CA LEU A 124 -2.70 -3.07 12.34
C LEU A 124 -1.79 -4.11 13.02
N ALA A 125 -0.71 -3.69 13.67
CA ALA A 125 0.15 -4.62 14.41
C ALA A 125 -0.60 -5.30 15.58
N ALA A 126 -1.48 -4.55 16.25
CA ALA A 126 -2.25 -5.06 17.38
C ALA A 126 -3.35 -6.06 16.98
N ARG A 127 -3.84 -6.03 15.73
CA ARG A 127 -4.91 -6.92 15.24
C ARG A 127 -4.43 -8.23 14.63
N LEU A 128 -3.13 -8.33 14.30
CA LEU A 128 -2.62 -9.48 13.55
C LEU A 128 -2.29 -10.66 14.46
N PRO A 129 -2.50 -11.91 14.00
CA PRO A 129 -3.04 -12.29 12.68
C PRO A 129 -4.57 -12.08 12.59
N SER A 130 -5.09 -11.80 11.38
CA SER A 130 -6.52 -11.54 11.14
C SER A 130 -7.03 -12.30 9.92
N THR A 131 -8.19 -12.95 10.04
CA THR A 131 -8.80 -13.71 8.94
C THR A 131 -9.11 -12.80 7.75
N GLY A 132 -8.71 -13.21 6.54
CA GLY A 132 -8.98 -12.45 5.33
C GLY A 132 -8.07 -11.23 5.14
N LEU A 133 -7.03 -11.08 5.94
CA LEU A 133 -6.03 -10.03 5.80
C LEU A 133 -4.65 -10.69 5.66
N VAL A 134 -3.91 -10.28 4.63
CA VAL A 134 -2.52 -10.72 4.43
C VAL A 134 -1.67 -9.49 4.15
N VAL A 135 -0.62 -9.29 4.95
CA VAL A 135 0.32 -8.19 4.83
C VAL A 135 1.55 -8.64 4.03
N ILE A 136 1.87 -7.90 2.98
CA ILE A 136 2.93 -8.21 2.02
C ILE A 136 3.86 -6.99 1.91
N GLY A 137 5.17 -7.20 1.91
CA GLY A 137 6.13 -6.13 1.66
C GLY A 137 7.38 -6.22 2.51
N THR A 138 8.10 -5.12 2.67
CA THR A 138 9.30 -5.08 3.52
C THR A 138 8.91 -4.89 4.99
N ALA A 139 9.74 -5.41 5.91
CA ALA A 139 9.55 -5.17 7.33
C ALA A 139 9.53 -3.67 7.65
N SER A 140 8.64 -3.28 8.57
CA SER A 140 8.49 -1.90 9.03
C SER A 140 8.62 -1.86 10.56
N PRO A 141 9.04 -0.74 11.16
CA PRO A 141 9.09 -0.63 12.61
C PRO A 141 7.73 -0.97 13.24
N GLY A 142 7.71 -1.96 14.13
CA GLY A 142 6.50 -2.40 14.84
C GLY A 142 5.57 -3.33 14.07
N LEU A 143 5.88 -3.71 12.82
CA LEU A 143 5.05 -4.61 12.02
C LEU A 143 5.89 -5.53 11.11
N THR A 144 5.74 -6.83 11.33
CA THR A 144 6.32 -7.86 10.45
C THR A 144 5.25 -8.33 9.46
N PRO A 145 5.46 -8.19 8.13
CA PRO A 145 4.54 -8.72 7.13
C PRO A 145 4.38 -10.24 7.21
N ASP A 146 3.18 -10.75 6.88
CA ASP A 146 2.93 -12.19 6.71
C ASP A 146 3.79 -12.77 5.58
N LEU A 147 3.98 -11.98 4.51
CA LEU A 147 4.87 -12.28 3.40
C LEU A 147 5.94 -11.20 3.28
N ALA A 148 7.03 -11.40 4.01
CA ALA A 148 8.17 -10.48 4.03
C ALA A 148 9.00 -10.58 2.75
N LEU A 149 9.30 -9.43 2.16
CA LEU A 149 10.11 -9.27 0.96
C LEU A 149 11.43 -8.57 1.29
N LYS A 150 12.47 -8.95 0.57
CA LYS A 150 13.78 -8.27 0.57
C LYS A 150 13.85 -7.41 -0.68
N LEU A 151 13.57 -6.12 -0.55
CA LEU A 151 13.60 -5.15 -1.65
C LEU A 151 14.48 -3.96 -1.26
N ALA A 152 15.26 -3.47 -2.22
CA ALA A 152 15.99 -2.23 -2.03
C ALA A 152 14.99 -1.05 -2.09
N PRO A 153 15.07 -0.07 -1.16
CA PRO A 153 14.11 1.05 -1.12
C PRO A 153 13.98 1.81 -2.46
N ALA A 154 15.10 1.98 -3.18
CA ALA A 154 15.10 2.65 -4.48
C ALA A 154 14.41 1.84 -5.59
N GLU A 155 14.48 0.51 -5.55
CA GLU A 155 13.80 -0.36 -6.51
C GLU A 155 12.29 -0.34 -6.28
N GLU A 156 11.90 -0.44 -5.00
CA GLU A 156 10.50 -0.37 -4.62
C GLU A 156 9.88 0.99 -4.97
N ARG A 157 10.60 2.10 -4.75
CA ARG A 157 10.17 3.44 -5.18
C ARG A 157 9.93 3.48 -6.68
N ARG A 158 10.90 3.01 -7.48
CA ARG A 158 10.78 3.01 -8.95
C ARG A 158 9.58 2.18 -9.43
N ALA A 159 9.34 1.01 -8.83
CA ALA A 159 8.18 0.17 -9.15
C ALA A 159 6.85 0.85 -8.79
N TYR A 160 6.78 1.45 -7.61
CA TYR A 160 5.61 2.20 -7.15
C TYR A 160 5.30 3.41 -8.03
N ASP A 161 6.33 4.13 -8.47
CA ASP A 161 6.16 5.32 -9.32
C ASP A 161 5.81 4.94 -10.77
N ALA A 162 6.30 3.81 -11.29
CA ALA A 162 5.98 3.34 -12.64
C ALA A 162 4.46 3.17 -12.85
N LEU A 163 3.74 2.64 -11.86
CA LEU A 163 2.26 2.52 -11.94
C LEU A 163 1.57 3.90 -11.99
N ALA A 164 2.06 4.87 -11.22
CA ALA A 164 1.54 6.24 -11.27
C ALA A 164 1.85 6.93 -12.61
N ALA A 165 3.01 6.63 -13.20
CA ALA A 165 3.43 7.13 -14.51
C ALA A 165 2.68 6.47 -15.70
N GLY A 166 1.77 5.53 -15.44
CA GLY A 166 0.91 4.94 -16.46
C GLY A 166 1.39 3.60 -17.01
N ALA A 167 2.40 2.97 -16.41
CA ALA A 167 2.76 1.59 -16.74
C ALA A 167 1.52 0.68 -16.56
N THR A 168 1.35 -0.28 -17.47
CA THR A 168 0.26 -1.25 -17.35
C THR A 168 0.58 -2.25 -16.25
N VAL A 169 -0.46 -2.87 -15.67
CA VAL A 169 -0.29 -3.88 -14.62
C VAL A 169 0.58 -5.03 -15.13
N GLU A 170 0.34 -5.49 -16.36
CA GLU A 170 1.09 -6.58 -16.99
C GLU A 170 2.57 -6.22 -17.13
N SER A 171 2.88 -4.96 -17.44
CA SER A 171 4.26 -4.52 -17.66
C SER A 171 5.09 -4.48 -16.37
N VAL A 172 4.47 -4.28 -15.21
CA VAL A 172 5.15 -4.27 -13.91
C VAL A 172 5.14 -5.65 -13.23
N LEU A 173 4.49 -6.64 -13.82
CA LEU A 173 4.46 -8.01 -13.33
C LEU A 173 5.43 -8.86 -14.16
N ASN A 174 6.31 -9.62 -13.50
CA ASN A 174 7.13 -10.60 -14.20
C ASN A 174 6.34 -11.90 -14.39
N ASP A 175 5.23 -11.79 -15.09
CA ASP A 175 4.37 -12.92 -15.41
C ASP A 175 4.09 -12.89 -16.90
N ASN A 176 4.79 -13.75 -17.63
CA ASN A 176 4.52 -14.02 -19.03
C ASN A 176 3.93 -15.43 -19.13
N PRO A 177 2.61 -15.58 -18.89
CA PRO A 177 1.96 -16.89 -18.96
C PRO A 177 2.01 -17.48 -20.38
N GLU A 178 2.27 -16.67 -21.40
CA GLU A 178 2.43 -17.09 -22.80
C GLU A 178 3.85 -17.57 -23.13
N LYS A 179 4.81 -17.40 -22.21
CA LYS A 179 6.16 -17.91 -22.43
C LYS A 179 6.08 -19.44 -22.52
N ILE A 180 6.30 -19.94 -23.73
CA ILE A 180 6.41 -21.37 -24.00
C ILE A 180 7.43 -21.95 -23.04
N ARG A 181 6.97 -22.95 -22.27
CA ARG A 181 7.83 -23.73 -21.39
C ARG A 181 8.64 -24.62 -22.31
N ASP A 182 9.88 -24.23 -22.58
CA ASP A 182 10.82 -25.13 -23.24
C ASP A 182 11.07 -26.29 -22.27
N ASP A 183 10.38 -27.40 -22.50
CA ASP A 183 10.61 -28.62 -21.74
C ASP A 183 12.10 -28.99 -21.87
N GLU A 184 12.76 -29.33 -20.78
CA GLU A 184 14.19 -29.67 -20.79
C GLU A 184 14.52 -30.82 -21.77
N ALA A 185 13.52 -31.65 -22.09
CA ALA A 185 13.59 -32.70 -23.11
C ALA A 185 13.76 -32.15 -24.54
N LEU A 186 13.24 -30.96 -24.83
CA LEU A 186 13.37 -30.26 -26.11
C LEU A 186 14.76 -29.60 -26.23
N LEU A 187 15.23 -28.96 -25.16
CA LEU A 187 16.59 -28.42 -25.05
C LEU A 187 17.67 -29.52 -25.19
N ALA A 188 17.46 -30.68 -24.56
CA ALA A 188 18.38 -31.83 -24.68
C ALA A 188 18.41 -32.41 -26.11
N LYS A 189 17.32 -32.31 -26.87
CA LYS A 189 17.27 -32.72 -28.29
C LYS A 189 18.00 -31.72 -29.19
N GLU A 190 17.82 -30.42 -28.98
CA GLU A 190 18.57 -29.40 -29.72
C GLU A 190 20.08 -29.49 -29.46
N HIS A 191 20.49 -29.78 -28.22
CA HIS A 191 21.91 -29.89 -27.87
C HIS A 191 22.58 -31.15 -28.43
N ARG A 192 21.82 -32.22 -28.74
CA ARG A 192 22.33 -33.42 -29.44
C ARG A 192 22.45 -33.23 -30.95
N GLY A 193 21.72 -32.27 -31.53
CA GLY A 193 21.75 -31.99 -32.96
C GLY A 193 22.83 -31.01 -33.39
N ARG A 194 23.52 -30.36 -32.43
CA ARG A 194 24.57 -29.38 -32.73
C ARG A 194 25.88 -30.09 -33.05
N PRO A 195 26.41 -30.00 -34.29
CA PRO A 195 27.78 -30.40 -34.55
C PRO A 195 28.69 -29.54 -33.67
N THR A 196 29.64 -30.16 -32.98
CA THR A 196 30.73 -29.44 -32.34
C THR A 196 31.34 -28.52 -33.38
N PRO A 197 31.36 -27.18 -33.21
CA PRO A 197 32.09 -26.35 -34.13
C PRO A 197 33.56 -26.76 -34.00
N ALA A 198 34.10 -27.37 -35.04
CA ALA A 198 35.53 -27.41 -35.24
C ALA A 198 35.95 -25.94 -35.31
N TYR A 199 36.72 -25.47 -34.33
CA TYR A 199 37.31 -24.14 -34.36
C TYR A 199 38.07 -23.97 -35.68
N PRO A 200 37.67 -23.06 -36.58
CA PRO A 200 38.60 -22.52 -37.54
C PRO A 200 39.37 -21.42 -36.82
N LEU A 201 40.64 -21.67 -36.52
CA LEU A 201 41.62 -20.59 -36.40
C LEU A 201 41.63 -19.86 -37.74
N SER A 202 41.06 -18.67 -37.84
CA SER A 202 41.26 -17.76 -38.97
C SER A 202 40.93 -16.32 -38.59
N ASP A 203 41.99 -15.52 -38.46
CA ASP A 203 42.18 -14.14 -38.90
C ASP A 203 41.04 -13.13 -38.78
N ASP A 204 41.26 -12.13 -37.92
CA ASP A 204 40.51 -10.87 -37.80
C ASP A 204 40.37 -10.14 -39.15
N PRO A 205 39.14 -9.72 -39.54
CA PRO A 205 38.91 -8.60 -40.44
C PRO A 205 38.62 -7.30 -39.66
N PRO A 206 38.84 -6.12 -40.26
CA PRO A 206 39.14 -4.88 -39.54
C PRO A 206 37.93 -4.25 -38.84
N ASP A 207 38.25 -3.48 -37.79
CA ASP A 207 37.35 -2.66 -36.97
C ASP A 207 36.34 -1.84 -37.80
N ASP A 208 35.08 -2.24 -37.77
CA ASP A 208 33.96 -1.35 -38.08
C ASP A 208 33.78 -0.33 -36.94
N PRO A 209 33.55 0.98 -37.24
CA PRO A 209 33.36 2.00 -36.21
C PRO A 209 32.14 1.69 -35.34
N PRO A 210 32.12 2.14 -34.07
CA PRO A 210 31.07 1.76 -33.13
C PRO A 210 29.71 2.25 -33.63
N SER A 211 28.92 1.33 -34.20
CA SER A 211 27.50 1.52 -34.39
C SER A 211 26.90 1.81 -33.03
N ALA A 212 26.42 3.04 -32.85
CA ALA A 212 25.67 3.45 -31.68
C ALA A 212 24.51 2.46 -31.49
N THR A 213 24.63 1.59 -30.51
CA THR A 213 23.58 0.65 -30.15
C THR A 213 22.34 1.48 -29.82
N PRO A 214 21.22 1.32 -30.57
CA PRO A 214 19.99 2.03 -30.24
C PRO A 214 19.63 1.66 -28.80
N THR A 215 19.51 2.67 -27.95
CA THR A 215 19.18 2.51 -26.53
C THR A 215 17.85 1.78 -26.45
N LYS A 216 17.88 0.48 -26.10
CA LYS A 216 16.65 -0.30 -25.90
C LYS A 216 15.76 0.45 -24.91
N PRO A 217 14.44 0.57 -25.16
CA PRO A 217 13.52 1.10 -24.18
C PRO A 217 13.71 0.34 -22.86
N VAL A 218 14.01 1.05 -21.79
CA VAL A 218 14.18 0.46 -20.46
C VAL A 218 12.82 -0.09 -20.05
N ALA A 219 12.70 -1.41 -19.96
CA ALA A 219 11.48 -2.05 -19.51
C ALA A 219 11.10 -1.51 -18.12
N PRO A 220 9.80 -1.32 -17.84
CA PRO A 220 9.37 -0.85 -16.53
C PRO A 220 9.86 -1.79 -15.42
N PRO A 221 10.20 -1.24 -14.24
CA PRO A 221 10.62 -2.04 -13.10
C PRO A 221 9.52 -3.01 -12.66
N ILE A 222 9.92 -4.23 -12.28
CA ILE A 222 9.01 -5.24 -11.75
C ILE A 222 8.60 -4.89 -10.32
N ASP A 223 7.29 -4.83 -10.06
CA ASP A 223 6.72 -4.67 -8.74
C ASP A 223 6.57 -6.03 -8.06
N SER A 224 7.61 -6.42 -7.32
CA SER A 224 7.64 -7.70 -6.61
C SER A 224 6.55 -7.82 -5.53
N ALA A 225 6.14 -6.72 -4.89
CA ALA A 225 5.11 -6.75 -3.86
C ALA A 225 3.73 -7.00 -4.48
N LEU A 226 3.41 -6.24 -5.52
CA LEU A 226 2.17 -6.42 -6.28
C LEU A 226 2.10 -7.81 -6.92
N GLN A 227 3.21 -8.29 -7.50
CA GLN A 227 3.28 -9.62 -8.09
C GLN A 227 2.97 -10.73 -7.08
N ARG A 228 3.48 -10.61 -5.84
CA ARG A 228 3.19 -11.59 -4.78
C ARG A 228 1.72 -11.57 -4.39
N ALA A 229 1.08 -10.40 -4.34
CA ALA A 229 -0.34 -10.29 -4.09
C ALA A 229 -1.17 -10.98 -5.20
N VAL A 230 -0.84 -10.73 -6.47
CA VAL A 230 -1.51 -11.38 -7.62
C VAL A 230 -1.34 -12.90 -7.55
N HIS A 231 -0.12 -13.38 -7.35
CA HIS A 231 0.15 -14.82 -7.25
C HIS A 231 -0.60 -15.48 -6.10
N LEU A 232 -0.63 -14.84 -4.93
CA LEU A 232 -1.35 -15.34 -3.77
C LEU A 232 -2.86 -15.43 -4.04
N HIS A 233 -3.45 -14.38 -4.61
CA HIS A 233 -4.86 -14.39 -5.00
C HIS A 233 -5.19 -15.55 -5.95
N ARG A 234 -4.40 -15.72 -7.03
CA ARG A 234 -4.59 -16.82 -7.99
C ARG A 234 -4.44 -18.18 -7.33
N ALA A 235 -3.47 -18.35 -6.43
CA ALA A 235 -3.32 -19.58 -5.67
C ALA A 235 -4.55 -19.87 -4.81
N LEU A 236 -5.09 -18.87 -4.11
CA LEU A 236 -6.30 -19.02 -3.29
C LEU A 236 -7.53 -19.42 -4.13
N LYS A 237 -7.69 -18.83 -5.32
CA LYS A 237 -8.74 -19.23 -6.28
C LYS A 237 -8.55 -20.66 -6.77
N ALA A 238 -7.34 -21.03 -7.19
CA ALA A 238 -7.05 -22.39 -7.66
C ALA A 238 -7.33 -23.45 -6.58
N LEU A 239 -7.08 -23.12 -5.32
CA LEU A 239 -7.38 -23.95 -4.15
C LEU A 239 -8.85 -23.90 -3.72
N LYS A 240 -9.73 -23.20 -4.46
CA LYS A 240 -11.16 -23.02 -4.15
C LYS A 240 -11.40 -22.44 -2.75
N LYS A 241 -10.49 -21.57 -2.30
CA LYS A 241 -10.59 -20.83 -1.03
C LYS A 241 -11.25 -19.47 -1.19
N LEU A 242 -11.43 -19.02 -2.43
CA LEU A 242 -12.23 -17.85 -2.83
C LEU A 242 -13.47 -18.34 -3.57
#